data_AF-A0A2E4WMT5-F1
#
_entry.id   AF-A0A2E4WMT5-F1
#
_cell.length_a   1.000
_cell.length_b   1.000
_cell.length_c   1.000
_cell.angle_alpha   90.00
_cell.angle_beta   90.00
_cell.angle_gamma   90.00
#
_symmetry.space_group_name_H-M   'P 1'
#
loop_
_entity.id
_entity.type
_entity.pdbx_description
1 polymer ?
#
loop_
_entity_poly.entity_id
_entity_poly.type
_entity_poly.pdbx_seq_one_letter_code
_entity_poly.pdbx_strand_id
1 'polypeptide(L)' 'MDQVGNRMDDDWVNRTVIDVCNRSFLIISDDGEERFITCETTEEFMDVKEVVHKLLEPERIEYAGLSIHEKAK' A
#
# COMPACT_ATOMS: atom_id res chain seq x y z
N MET A 1 30.39 -26.41 8.06
CA MET A 1 30.04 -25.14 8.71
C MET A 1 29.38 -24.31 7.62
N ASP A 2 28.13 -24.64 7.31
CA ASP A 2 27.38 -24.01 6.24
C ASP A 2 26.52 -22.93 6.89
N GLN A 3 27.08 -21.72 6.98
CA GLN A 3 26.34 -20.51 7.35
C GLN A 3 26.32 -19.56 6.15
N VAL A 4 25.36 -19.76 5.24
CA VAL A 4 24.89 -18.78 4.25
C VAL A 4 23.47 -19.20 3.89
N GLY A 5 22.40 -18.45 4.14
CA GLY A 5 22.16 -17.24 4.90
C GLY A 5 20.66 -17.27 5.18
N ASN A 6 20.23 -16.77 6.34
CA ASN A 6 18.82 -16.51 6.57
C ASN A 6 18.38 -15.50 5.50
N ARG A 7 17.69 -15.96 4.45
CA ARG A 7 17.03 -15.07 3.49
C ARG A 7 15.90 -14.42 4.28
N MET A 8 16.21 -13.31 4.94
CA MET A 8 15.21 -12.27 5.05
C MET A 8 15.01 -11.87 3.59
N ASP A 9 14.06 -12.51 2.91
CA ASP A 9 13.57 -12.03 1.63
C ASP A 9 13.05 -10.62 1.96
N ASP A 10 13.95 -9.68 1.73
CA ASP A 10 13.78 -8.26 1.98
C ASP A 10 12.80 -7.84 0.88
N ASP A 11 11.51 -8.11 1.11
CA ASP A 11 10.42 -7.76 0.20
C ASP A 11 10.39 -6.23 0.13
N TRP A 12 11.23 -5.67 -0.73
CA TRP A 12 11.29 -4.25 -0.98
C TRP A 12 9.94 -3.82 -1.59
N VAL A 13 9.30 -2.84 -0.95
CA VAL A 13 8.04 -2.28 -1.46
C VAL A 13 8.34 -1.43 -2.69
N ASN A 14 7.81 -1.87 -3.83
CA ASN A 14 7.94 -1.17 -5.10
C ASN A 14 6.98 0.03 -5.14
N ARG A 15 5.70 -0.23 -4.84
CA ARG A 15 4.61 0.75 -5.02
C ARG A 15 3.48 0.48 -4.05
N THR A 16 2.82 1.55 -3.61
CA THR A 16 1.57 1.48 -2.87
C THR A 16 0.48 2.27 -3.58
N VAL A 17 -0.69 1.66 -3.79
CA VAL A 17 -1.90 2.34 -4.26
C VAL A 17 -2.85 2.55 -3.08
N ILE A 18 -3.20 3.82 -2.82
CA ILE A 18 -4.07 4.25 -1.74
C ILE A 18 -5.47 4.50 -2.31
N ASP A 19 -6.47 3.81 -1.78
CA ASP A 19 -7.87 4.05 -2.08
C ASP A 19 -8.53 4.77 -0.89
N VAL A 20 -8.74 6.07 -1.04
CA VAL A 20 -9.35 6.92 0.00
C VAL A 20 -10.85 6.64 0.13
N CYS A 21 -11.52 6.21 -0.94
CA CYS A 21 -12.95 5.92 -0.94
C CYS A 21 -13.25 4.67 -0.11
N ASN A 22 -12.41 3.64 -0.27
CA ASN A 22 -12.56 2.36 0.41
C ASN A 22 -11.72 2.23 1.69
N ARG A 23 -10.90 3.23 2.02
CA ARG A 23 -9.93 3.18 3.13
C ARG A 23 -9.05 1.93 3.05
N SER A 24 -8.43 1.72 1.90
CA SER A 24 -7.61 0.54 1.67
C SER A 24 -6.30 0.86 0.96
N PHE A 25 -5.36 -0.08 1.05
CA PHE A 25 -4.02 0.00 0.48
C PHE A 25 -3.72 -1.28 -0.29
N LEU A 26 -3.22 -1.15 -1.51
CA LEU A 26 -2.60 -2.23 -2.27
C LEU A 26 -1.09 -1.98 -2.29
N ILE A 27 -0.34 -2.87 -1.66
CA ILE A 27 1.12 -2.83 -1.60
C ILE A 27 1.65 -3.86 -2.58
N ILE A 28 2.57 -3.43 -3.44
CA ILE A 28 3.19 -4.26 -4.48
C ILE A 28 4.69 -4.32 -4.19
N SER A 29 5.26 -5.51 -4.06
CA SER A 29 6.71 -5.70 -3.88
C SER A 29 7.46 -5.61 -5.21
N ASP A 30 8.78 -5.54 -5.16
CA ASP A 30 9.64 -5.53 -6.35
C ASP A 30 9.53 -6.84 -7.16
N ASP A 31 9.23 -7.96 -6.49
CA ASP A 31 8.98 -9.26 -7.14
C ASP A 31 7.55 -9.43 -7.65
N GLY A 32 6.71 -8.40 -7.49
CA GLY A 32 5.33 -8.37 -7.97
C GLY A 32 4.32 -9.05 -7.06
N GLU A 33 4.67 -9.35 -5.81
CA GLU A 33 3.70 -9.83 -4.82
C GLU A 33 2.78 -8.69 -4.39
N GLU A 34 1.49 -9.01 -4.28
CA GLU A 34 0.46 -8.06 -3.88
C GLU A 34 -0.05 -8.35 -2.48
N ARG A 35 -0.15 -7.31 -1.65
CA ARG A 35 -0.81 -7.36 -0.34
C ARG A 35 -1.88 -6.28 -0.25
N PHE A 36 -3.06 -6.68 0.19
CA PHE A 36 -4.20 -5.78 0.36
C PHE A 36 -4.48 -5.55 1.85
N ILE A 37 -4.62 -4.29 2.24
CA ILE A 37 -4.96 -3.87 3.59
C ILE A 37 -6.26 -3.07 3.52
N THR A 38 -7.26 -3.50 4.29
CA THR A 38 -8.52 -2.76 4.47
C THR A 38 -8.54 -2.21 5.89
N CYS A 39 -8.93 -0.95 6.05
CA CYS A 39 -9.09 -0.32 7.36
C CYS A 39 -10.58 -0.20 7.69
N GLU A 40 -10.95 -0.58 8.91
CA GLU A 40 -12.33 -0.48 9.38
C GLU A 40 -12.63 0.96 9.82
N THR A 41 -11.66 1.59 10.49
CA THR A 41 -11.79 2.93 11.03
C THR A 41 -10.98 3.97 10.25
N THR A 42 -11.35 5.24 10.41
CA THR A 42 -10.58 6.35 9.85
C THR A 42 -9.20 6.47 10.51
N GLU A 43 -9.10 6.18 11.80
CA GLU A 43 -7.83 6.25 12.55
C GLU A 43 -6.82 5.24 12.00
N GLU A 44 -7.22 3.97 11.85
CA GLU A 44 -6.39 2.93 11.21
C GLU A 44 -5.92 3.34 9.81
N PHE A 45 -6.82 3.93 9.01
CA PHE A 45 -6.45 4.41 7.69
C PHE A 45 -5.41 5.53 7.73
N MET A 46 -5.55 6.48 8.66
CA MET A 46 -4.61 7.58 8.81
C MET A 46 -3.24 7.10 9.32
N ASP A 47 -3.23 6.16 10.26
CA ASP A 47 -2.00 5.57 10.81
C ASP A 47 -1.21 4.82 9.73
N VAL A 48 -1.88 3.97 8.94
CA VAL A 48 -1.23 3.24 7.83
C VAL A 48 -0.75 4.22 6.76
N LYS A 49 -1.55 5.25 6.43
CA LYS A 49 -1.16 6.29 5.48
C LYS A 49 0.09 7.03 5.93
N GLU A 50 0.21 7.36 7.21
CA GLU A 50 1.41 8.03 7.75
C GLU A 50 2.65 7.15 7.57
N VAL A 51 2.56 5.86 7.90
CA VAL A 51 3.67 4.91 7.73
C VAL A 51 4.09 4.81 6.26
N VAL A 52 3.14 4.69 5.33
CA VAL A 52 3.41 4.65 3.88
C VAL A 52 4.15 5.92 3.43
N HIS A 53 3.67 7.10 3.84
CA HIS A 53 4.29 8.38 3.49
C HIS A 53 5.66 8.60 4.14
N LYS A 54 5.94 7.93 5.26
CA LYS A 54 7.24 8.00 5.95
C LYS A 54 8.28 7.07 5.35
N LEU A 55 7.85 5.90 4.86
CA LEU A 55 8.74 4.85 4.37
C LEU A 55 8.99 4.89 2.86
N LEU A 56 8.04 5.42 2.08
CA LEU A 56 8.13 5.45 0.62
C LEU A 56 8.38 6.86 0.09
N GLU A 57 9.15 6.91 -0.99
CA GLU A 57 9.28 8.11 -1.80
C GLU A 57 7.93 8.45 -2.46
N PRO A 58 7.58 9.74 -2.64
CA PRO A 58 6.30 10.16 -3.20
C PRO A 58 5.97 9.52 -4.55
N GLU A 59 6.98 9.25 -5.38
CA GLU A 59 6.85 8.64 -6.71
C GLU A 59 6.38 7.18 -6.65
N ARG A 60 6.55 6.51 -5.51
CA ARG A 60 6.10 5.13 -5.26
C ARG A 60 4.70 5.07 -4.66
N ILE A 61 4.07 6.21 -4.40
CA ILE A 61 2.74 6.32 -3.80
C ILE A 61 1.77 6.80 -4.86
N GLU A 62 0.73 6.02 -5.08
CA GLU A 62 -0.33 6.36 -6.01
C GLU A 62 -1.68 6.37 -5.33
N TYR A 63 -2.60 7.13 -5.92
CA TYR A 63 -3.98 7.20 -5.45
C TYR A 63 -4.90 6.57 -6.48
N ALA A 64 -5.82 5.74 -6.01
CA ALA A 64 -6.87 5.19 -6.85
C ALA A 64 -7.69 6.34 -7.47
N GLY A 65 -8.13 6.14 -8.71
CA GLY A 65 -8.99 7.12 -9.39
C GLY A 65 -10.29 7.33 -8.60
N LEU A 66 -10.75 8.58 -8.53
CA LEU A 66 -12.02 8.89 -7.90
C LEU A 66 -13.17 8.35 -8.77
N SER A 67 -13.92 7.39 -8.24
CA SER A 67 -15.17 6.96 -8.87
C SER A 67 -16.25 8.02 -8.64
N ILE A 68 -16.45 8.89 -9.64
CA ILE A 68 -17.54 9.86 -9.65
C ILE A 68 -18.78 9.15 -10.20
N HIS A 69 -19.67 8.71 -9.31
CA HIS A 69 -20.99 8.24 -9.71
C HIS A 69 -21.90 9.45 -9.96
N GLU A 70 -22.00 9.87 -11.21
CA GLU A 70 -23.06 10.80 -11.61
C GLU A 70 -24.41 10.10 -11.37
N LYS A 71 -25.24 10.64 -10.46
CA LYS A 71 -26.60 10.13 -10.30
C LYS A 71 -27.36 10.44 -11.58
N ALA A 72 -27.54 9.43 -12.43
CA ALA A 72 -28.46 9.51 -13.55
C ALA A 72 -29.84 9.92 -12.99
N LYS A 73 -30.30 11.09 -13.43
CA LYS A 73 -31.57 11.69 -13.06
C LYS A 73 -32.76 10.94 -13.67
#